data_AF-A0A7C5Q3A9-F1
#
_entry.id   AF-A0A7C5Q3A9-F1
#
_cell.length_a   1.000
_cell.length_b   1.000
_cell.length_c   1.000
_cell.angle_alpha   90.00
_cell.angle_beta   90.00
_cell.angle_gamma   90.00
#
_symmetry.space_group_name_H-M   'P 1'
#
loop_
_entity.id
_entity.type
_entity.pdbx_description
1 polymer ?
#
loop_
_entity_poly.entity_id
_entity_poly.type
_entity_poly.pdbx_seq_one_letter_code
_entity_poly.pdbx_strand_id
1 'polypeptide(L)'
;MDNDTTMAEGGGETTESIRKQVYEPRGRVGRRFYADVHRMANKNRKRKNDDNYHIYTVDGENFKACRITDIPAEAGDELYVDTIPVELTDEFIEVLRRGVRVFYVRRLTSFKLMYEKLGIKTNSAKNDVKVLMALETKWFREVNEDILVMRRLICAYRSLLNSRQSLMNRMRALSEVEREVLKDAIKALEEKMTTMAEIIVSEADKRIPAYNEVVRALGIEGENHLSAREALADVMLHMQRSTSYRQFRKFLGLFPGRRGVNKFYNTSARMALARLTSAVHCPEHRARDEEQLLRRIWHLKKTREKVGGAGLNSREKPLWKGRPIDKQCGICWIPAPSLSGGLSRGSS
;
A
#
# COMPACT_ATOMS: atom_id res chain seq x y z
N MET A 1 -26.61 -73.05 40.09
CA MET A 1 -25.44 -73.52 39.36
C MET A 1 -25.68 -73.12 37.91
N ASP A 2 -25.08 -72.08 37.34
CA ASP A 2 -23.95 -71.25 37.74
C ASP A 2 -24.16 -69.84 37.18
N ASN A 3 -23.57 -68.87 37.88
CA ASN A 3 -23.41 -67.49 37.43
C ASN A 3 -22.53 -67.46 36.18
N ASP A 4 -22.82 -66.57 35.22
CA ASP A 4 -21.74 -65.67 34.83
C ASP A 4 -22.21 -64.34 34.27
N THR A 5 -21.44 -63.33 34.68
CA THR A 5 -21.63 -61.90 34.51
C THR A 5 -20.79 -61.44 33.30
N THR A 6 -21.32 -60.59 32.42
CA THR A 6 -20.47 -59.64 31.69
C THR A 6 -21.27 -58.45 31.16
N MET A 7 -20.94 -57.28 31.69
CA MET A 7 -21.25 -55.93 31.19
C MET A 7 -20.14 -55.48 30.22
N ALA A 8 -20.51 -54.80 29.14
CA ALA A 8 -19.72 -53.76 28.44
C ALA A 8 -20.66 -53.09 27.42
N GLU A 9 -21.10 -51.84 27.57
CA GLU A 9 -20.39 -50.59 27.23
C GLU A 9 -19.69 -50.71 25.86
N GLY A 10 -20.08 -49.99 24.81
CA GLY A 10 -20.15 -48.53 24.71
C GLY A 10 -19.23 -48.10 23.56
N GLY A 11 -19.72 -48.14 22.32
CA GLY A 11 -18.95 -47.79 21.12
C GLY A 11 -19.48 -46.50 20.50
N GLY A 12 -19.06 -45.35 21.04
CA GLY A 12 -19.28 -44.06 20.42
C GLY A 12 -18.39 -43.90 19.19
N GLU A 13 -19.00 -43.79 18.01
CA GLU A 13 -18.32 -43.33 16.79
C GLU A 13 -17.88 -41.88 16.96
N THR A 14 -16.60 -41.68 17.25
CA THR A 14 -15.96 -40.37 17.22
C THR A 14 -15.84 -39.92 15.76
N THR A 15 -16.62 -38.89 15.44
CA THR A 15 -16.46 -38.03 14.27
C THR A 15 -15.13 -37.28 14.37
N GLU A 16 -14.04 -37.90 13.91
CA GLU A 16 -12.74 -37.25 13.72
C GLU A 16 -12.24 -37.48 12.29
N SER A 17 -13.14 -37.29 11.33
CA SER A 17 -12.81 -37.16 9.91
C SER A 17 -13.20 -35.76 9.45
N ILE A 18 -12.18 -34.96 9.13
CA ILE A 18 -12.15 -33.67 8.41
C ILE A 18 -11.37 -32.61 9.22
N ARG A 19 -10.05 -32.75 9.17
CA ARG A 19 -9.08 -31.65 9.01
C ARG A 19 -7.71 -32.26 8.71
N LYS A 20 -7.57 -32.83 7.50
CA LYS A 20 -6.26 -32.91 6.86
C LYS A 20 -5.85 -31.49 6.43
N GLN A 21 -5.47 -30.65 7.38
CA GLN A 21 -4.37 -29.73 7.10
C GLN A 21 -3.14 -30.62 7.06
N VAL A 22 -2.72 -30.97 5.85
CA VAL A 22 -1.37 -31.47 5.63
C VAL A 22 -0.45 -30.29 5.99
N TYR A 23 -0.10 -30.20 7.27
CA TYR A 23 1.16 -29.60 7.66
C TYR A 23 2.21 -30.55 7.12
N GLU A 24 2.74 -30.20 5.94
CA GLU A 24 3.95 -30.83 5.44
C GLU A 24 5.02 -30.78 6.55
N PRO A 25 5.80 -31.86 6.70
CA PRO A 25 6.79 -31.98 7.76
C PRO A 25 7.73 -30.76 7.69
N ARG A 26 8.12 -30.25 8.87
CA ARG A 26 9.08 -29.13 9.03
C ARG A 26 10.41 -29.49 8.36
N GLY A 27 10.48 -29.31 7.05
CA GLY A 27 11.71 -29.23 6.27
C GLY A 27 12.54 -28.08 6.80
N ARG A 28 13.87 -28.20 6.65
CA ARG A 28 14.92 -27.30 7.14
C ARG A 28 14.41 -25.90 7.49
N VAL A 29 14.58 -25.50 8.75
CA VAL A 29 14.34 -24.11 9.17
C VAL A 29 15.22 -23.23 8.28
N GLY A 30 14.59 -22.45 7.39
CA GLY A 30 15.31 -21.56 6.49
C GLY A 30 16.19 -20.58 7.26
N ARG A 31 17.32 -20.19 6.65
CA ARG A 31 18.27 -19.25 7.24
C ARG A 31 17.64 -17.86 7.33
N ARG A 32 18.12 -17.06 8.30
CA ARG A 32 17.68 -15.68 8.49
C ARG A 32 18.75 -14.70 8.05
N PHE A 33 18.40 -13.89 7.07
CA PHE A 33 19.20 -12.80 6.56
C PHE A 33 18.70 -11.48 7.15
N TYR A 34 19.61 -10.63 7.57
CA TYR A 34 19.30 -9.28 8.06
C TYR A 34 20.07 -8.26 7.23
N ALA A 35 19.37 -7.23 6.73
CA ALA A 35 19.96 -6.21 5.88
C ALA A 35 19.49 -4.81 6.27
N ASP A 36 20.43 -3.89 6.38
CA ASP A 36 20.14 -2.47 6.43
C ASP A 36 20.10 -1.90 5.00
N VAL A 37 18.93 -1.41 4.58
CA VAL A 37 18.65 -1.03 3.20
C VAL A 37 18.46 0.48 3.13
N HIS A 38 19.59 1.17 3.05
CA HIS A 38 19.58 2.60 2.84
C HIS A 38 19.32 2.97 1.37
N ARG A 39 18.59 4.08 1.16
CA ARG A 39 18.54 4.74 -0.15
C ARG A 39 19.97 5.12 -0.53
N MET A 40 20.37 4.86 -1.79
CA MET A 40 21.55 5.47 -2.42
C MET A 40 21.34 6.99 -2.66
N ALA A 41 20.83 7.70 -1.66
CA ALA A 41 20.60 9.14 -1.70
C ALA A 41 21.92 9.86 -1.36
N ASN A 42 22.91 9.77 -2.26
CA ASN A 42 23.93 10.82 -2.43
C ASN A 42 24.81 10.54 -3.65
N LYS A 43 24.40 11.09 -4.81
CA LYS A 43 25.31 11.25 -5.97
C LYS A 43 26.36 12.35 -5.74
N ASN A 44 26.23 13.20 -4.72
CA ASN A 44 27.07 14.39 -4.53
C ASN A 44 28.08 14.35 -3.35
N ARG A 45 28.31 13.20 -2.70
CA ARG A 45 29.45 13.10 -1.78
C ARG A 45 30.70 12.70 -2.57
N LYS A 46 31.64 13.65 -2.68
CA LYS A 46 33.01 13.58 -3.23
C LYS A 46 33.93 12.47 -2.65
N ARG A 47 33.37 11.37 -2.12
CA ARG A 47 34.10 10.24 -1.52
C ARG A 47 33.37 8.93 -1.82
N LYS A 48 33.19 8.60 -3.09
CA LYS A 48 32.77 7.27 -3.52
C LYS A 48 34.02 6.47 -3.87
N ASN A 49 34.59 5.80 -2.87
CA ASN A 49 35.16 4.49 -3.18
C ASN A 49 33.99 3.50 -3.26
N ASP A 50 34.11 2.50 -4.11
CA ASP A 50 33.13 1.49 -4.53
C ASP A 50 32.44 0.64 -3.44
N ASP A 51 32.53 1.03 -2.17
CA ASP A 51 32.05 0.23 -1.04
C ASP A 51 30.60 0.56 -0.65
N ASN A 52 29.69 0.71 -1.63
CA ASN A 52 28.24 0.83 -1.39
C ASN A 52 27.60 -0.53 -1.08
N TYR A 53 28.16 -1.27 -0.13
CA TYR A 53 27.59 -2.53 0.30
C TYR A 53 26.43 -2.28 1.24
N HIS A 54 25.31 -2.95 0.99
CA HIS A 54 24.40 -3.29 2.06
C HIS A 54 25.13 -4.23 3.01
N ILE A 55 25.09 -3.95 4.32
CA ILE A 55 25.66 -4.89 5.29
C ILE A 55 24.62 -5.97 5.50
N TYR A 56 25.00 -7.20 5.16
CA TYR A 56 24.18 -8.36 5.36
C TYR A 56 24.81 -9.27 6.40
N THR A 57 23.95 -9.86 7.22
CA THR A 57 24.36 -10.84 8.19
C THR A 57 23.46 -12.07 8.09
N VAL A 58 24.07 -13.27 8.03
CA VAL A 58 23.39 -14.56 8.23
C VAL A 58 23.78 -15.06 9.61
N ASP A 59 22.83 -15.14 10.54
CA ASP A 59 23.06 -15.72 11.89
C ASP A 59 24.28 -15.16 12.66
N GLY A 60 24.76 -13.96 12.34
CA GLY A 60 25.93 -13.30 12.94
C GLY A 60 27.16 -13.19 12.01
N GLU A 61 27.18 -13.89 10.87
CA GLU A 61 28.26 -13.84 9.89
C GLU A 61 28.03 -12.75 8.84
N ASN A 62 29.01 -11.84 8.70
CA ASN A 62 28.93 -10.75 7.74
C ASN A 62 29.33 -11.22 6.34
N PHE A 63 28.48 -10.93 5.35
CA PHE A 63 28.85 -11.05 3.95
C PHE A 63 28.54 -9.73 3.22
N LYS A 64 29.24 -9.52 2.09
CA LYS A 64 29.06 -8.35 1.25
C LYS A 64 28.26 -8.74 0.02
N ALA A 65 27.24 -7.96 -0.31
CA ALA A 65 26.53 -8.06 -1.57
C ALA A 65 26.36 -6.65 -2.17
N CYS A 66 26.49 -6.56 -3.50
CA CYS A 66 26.39 -5.30 -4.22
C CYS A 66 24.94 -4.95 -4.52
N ARG A 67 24.10 -5.97 -4.71
CA ARG A 67 22.66 -5.86 -4.99
C ARG A 67 21.86 -6.70 -4.02
N ILE A 68 20.57 -6.38 -3.84
CA ILE A 68 19.65 -7.21 -3.05
C ILE A 68 19.53 -8.62 -3.66
N THR A 69 19.67 -8.75 -4.97
CA THR A 69 19.66 -10.03 -5.70
C THR A 69 20.92 -10.88 -5.52
N ASP A 70 22.00 -10.31 -5.00
CA ASP A 70 23.26 -11.03 -4.77
C ASP A 70 23.28 -11.74 -3.41
N ILE A 71 22.24 -11.52 -2.59
CA ILE A 71 22.07 -12.21 -1.31
C ILE A 71 21.94 -13.72 -1.59
N PRO A 72 22.76 -14.58 -0.96
CA PRO A 72 22.74 -16.03 -1.18
C PRO A 72 21.60 -16.71 -0.41
N ALA A 73 20.40 -16.11 -0.46
CA ALA A 73 19.17 -16.64 0.13
C ALA A 73 18.46 -17.55 -0.88
N GLU A 74 18.01 -18.69 -0.39
CA GLU A 74 17.33 -19.73 -1.17
C GLU A 74 15.85 -19.83 -0.81
N ALA A 75 15.09 -20.63 -1.57
CA ALA A 75 13.69 -20.87 -1.30
C ALA A 75 13.47 -21.38 0.13
N GLY A 76 12.57 -20.73 0.87
CA GLY A 76 12.30 -21.02 2.28
C GLY A 76 13.10 -20.18 3.29
N ASP A 77 14.15 -19.47 2.85
CA ASP A 77 14.89 -18.53 3.69
C ASP A 77 14.08 -17.26 3.99
N GLU A 78 14.48 -16.52 5.04
CA GLU A 78 13.84 -15.29 5.49
C GLU A 78 14.79 -14.08 5.37
N LEU A 79 14.35 -12.98 4.75
CA LEU A 79 15.10 -11.72 4.65
C LEU A 79 14.41 -10.61 5.44
N TYR A 80 15.08 -10.08 6.45
CA TYR A 80 14.60 -8.99 7.31
C TYR A 80 15.31 -7.67 7.01
N VAL A 81 14.53 -6.64 6.70
CA VAL A 81 15.03 -5.30 6.35
C VAL A 81 14.38 -4.20 7.19
N ASP A 82 15.04 -3.05 7.30
CA ASP A 82 14.46 -1.87 7.94
C ASP A 82 13.34 -1.26 7.06
N THR A 83 13.65 -1.05 5.78
CA THR A 83 12.85 -0.31 4.80
C THR A 83 13.03 -0.93 3.42
N ILE A 84 12.01 -0.85 2.57
CA ILE A 84 12.13 -1.19 1.15
C ILE A 84 12.03 0.11 0.34
N PRO A 85 13.14 0.65 -0.19
CA PRO A 85 13.11 1.78 -1.10
C PRO A 85 12.32 1.43 -2.38
N VAL A 86 11.66 2.43 -2.98
CA VAL A 86 10.87 2.20 -4.21
C VAL A 86 11.80 1.84 -5.37
N GLU A 87 13.01 2.41 -5.36
CA GLU A 87 14.05 2.24 -6.37
C GLU A 87 14.60 0.81 -6.43
N LEU A 88 14.51 0.07 -5.32
CA LEU A 88 15.00 -1.32 -5.21
C LEU A 88 13.87 -2.35 -5.32
N THR A 89 12.63 -1.92 -5.59
CA THR A 89 11.45 -2.79 -5.61
C THR A 89 11.64 -4.01 -6.52
N ASP A 90 12.28 -3.83 -7.67
CA ASP A 90 12.46 -4.89 -8.67
C ASP A 90 13.38 -6.00 -8.15
N GLU A 91 14.45 -5.62 -7.42
CA GLU A 91 15.36 -6.57 -6.80
C GLU A 91 14.67 -7.36 -5.67
N PHE A 92 13.81 -6.71 -4.89
CA PHE A 92 13.00 -7.41 -3.89
C PHE A 92 11.95 -8.33 -4.49
N ILE A 93 11.34 -7.96 -5.63
CA ILE A 93 10.42 -8.83 -6.37
C ILE A 93 11.16 -10.08 -6.87
N GLU A 94 12.38 -9.93 -7.38
CA GLU A 94 13.20 -11.06 -7.80
C GLU A 94 13.51 -11.99 -6.63
N VAL A 95 13.89 -11.45 -5.47
CA VAL A 95 14.11 -12.23 -4.24
C VAL A 95 12.85 -13.00 -3.82
N LEU A 96 11.68 -12.36 -3.85
CA LEU A 96 10.40 -13.02 -3.55
C LEU A 96 10.12 -14.17 -4.53
N ARG A 97 10.41 -14.00 -5.82
CA ARG A 97 10.21 -15.03 -6.85
C ARG A 97 11.13 -16.24 -6.70
N ARG A 98 12.27 -16.09 -6.02
CA ARG A 98 13.15 -17.22 -5.64
C ARG A 98 12.58 -18.05 -4.48
N GLY A 99 11.43 -17.65 -3.90
CA GLY A 99 10.82 -18.31 -2.75
C GLY A 99 11.37 -17.85 -1.40
N VAL A 100 12.13 -16.74 -1.36
CA VAL A 100 12.59 -16.11 -0.12
C VAL A 100 11.46 -15.27 0.46
N ARG A 101 11.20 -15.37 1.76
CA ARG A 101 10.20 -14.54 2.44
C ARG A 101 10.82 -13.24 2.92
N VAL A 102 10.29 -12.11 2.45
CA VAL A 102 10.83 -10.79 2.80
C VAL A 102 9.99 -10.12 3.87
N PHE A 103 10.66 -9.55 4.87
CA PHE A 103 10.06 -8.91 6.04
C PHE A 103 10.64 -7.50 6.22
N TYR A 104 9.81 -6.51 6.53
CA TYR A 104 10.26 -5.16 6.89
C TYR A 104 9.72 -4.67 8.23
N VAL A 105 10.42 -3.74 8.88
CA VAL A 105 10.02 -3.22 10.20
C VAL A 105 8.68 -2.46 10.13
N ARG A 106 7.71 -2.83 10.98
CA ARG A 106 6.37 -2.19 11.01
C ARG A 106 6.41 -0.76 11.53
N ARG A 107 7.27 -0.49 12.51
CA ARG A 107 7.36 0.78 13.25
C ARG A 107 8.80 1.10 13.58
N LEU A 108 9.30 2.22 13.06
CA LEU A 108 10.64 2.72 13.38
C LEU A 108 10.83 3.06 14.86
N THR A 109 9.74 3.28 15.61
CA THR A 109 9.82 3.48 17.07
C THR A 109 10.32 2.23 17.80
N SER A 110 9.95 1.03 17.34
CA SER A 110 10.43 -0.22 17.92
C SER A 110 11.93 -0.40 17.69
N PHE A 111 12.40 0.06 16.54
CA PHE A 111 13.81 0.11 16.20
C PHE A 111 14.59 1.02 17.16
N LYS A 112 14.09 2.25 17.40
CA LYS A 112 14.70 3.19 18.37
C LYS A 112 14.72 2.65 19.81
N LEU A 113 13.63 2.05 20.28
CA LEU A 113 13.58 1.46 21.61
C LEU A 113 14.58 0.31 21.77
N MET A 114 14.78 -0.48 20.70
CA MET A 114 15.75 -1.56 20.71
C MET A 114 17.20 -1.03 20.71
N TYR A 115 17.47 0.06 19.99
CA TYR A 115 18.73 0.80 20.06
C TYR A 115 19.07 1.21 21.51
N GLU A 116 18.11 1.82 22.20
CA GLU A 116 18.25 2.23 23.60
C GLU A 116 18.47 1.03 24.52
N LYS A 117 17.70 -0.06 24.33
CA LYS A 117 17.82 -1.30 25.12
C LYS A 117 19.19 -1.97 24.97
N LEU A 118 19.79 -1.93 23.78
CA LEU A 118 21.12 -2.50 23.52
C LEU A 118 22.27 -1.55 23.93
N GLY A 119 21.97 -0.35 24.43
CA GLY A 119 22.99 0.64 24.82
C GLY A 119 23.82 1.16 23.64
N ILE A 120 23.30 1.05 22.41
CA ILE A 120 24.03 1.45 21.21
C ILE A 120 23.91 2.97 21.05
N LYS A 121 25.04 3.67 21.16
CA LYS A 121 25.10 5.14 21.08
C LYS A 121 25.33 5.68 19.67
N THR A 122 25.89 4.87 18.77
CA THR A 122 26.26 5.29 17.42
C THR A 122 25.37 4.65 16.38
N ASN A 123 24.88 5.45 15.43
CA ASN A 123 24.15 4.95 14.28
C ASN A 123 25.15 4.48 13.21
N SER A 124 25.11 3.20 12.88
CA SER A 124 25.91 2.60 11.81
C SER A 124 25.20 1.37 11.26
N ALA A 125 25.39 1.05 9.98
CA ALA A 125 24.75 -0.10 9.35
C ALA A 125 25.00 -1.44 10.09
N LYS A 126 26.19 -1.62 10.70
CA LYS A 126 26.47 -2.80 11.54
C LYS A 126 25.60 -2.84 12.80
N ASN A 127 25.37 -1.68 13.41
CA ASN A 127 24.52 -1.57 14.57
C ASN A 127 23.04 -1.71 14.20
N ASP A 128 22.63 -1.16 13.06
CA ASP A 128 21.28 -1.34 12.52
C ASP A 128 20.97 -2.83 12.33
N VAL A 129 21.89 -3.59 11.73
CA VAL A 129 21.73 -5.04 11.57
C VAL A 129 21.67 -5.76 12.93
N LYS A 130 22.52 -5.42 13.90
CA LYS A 130 22.41 -5.98 15.26
C LYS A 130 21.05 -5.70 15.90
N VAL A 131 20.51 -4.51 15.68
CA VAL A 131 19.18 -4.13 16.16
C VAL A 131 18.09 -4.92 15.44
N LEU A 132 18.19 -5.10 14.12
CA LEU A 132 17.28 -5.95 13.34
C LEU A 132 17.28 -7.40 13.86
N MET A 133 18.46 -7.97 14.15
CA MET A 133 18.61 -9.32 14.72
C MET A 133 17.96 -9.45 16.10
N ALA A 134 18.04 -8.41 16.93
CA ALA A 134 17.47 -8.39 18.28
C ALA A 134 15.95 -8.16 18.30
N LEU A 135 15.35 -7.71 17.19
CA LEU A 135 13.91 -7.51 17.10
C LEU A 135 13.15 -8.84 16.95
N GLU A 136 12.09 -8.99 17.74
CA GLU A 136 11.18 -10.12 17.59
C GLU A 136 10.42 -10.06 16.25
N THR A 137 10.12 -11.24 15.68
CA THR A 137 9.42 -11.39 14.39
C THR A 137 8.08 -10.65 14.32
N LYS A 138 7.36 -10.51 15.45
CA LYS A 138 6.08 -9.77 15.54
C LYS A 138 6.18 -8.29 15.15
N TRP A 139 7.39 -7.71 15.23
CA TRP A 139 7.66 -6.32 14.85
C TRP A 139 7.85 -6.13 13.36
N PHE A 140 7.98 -7.23 12.62
CA PHE A 140 8.13 -7.22 11.17
C PHE A 140 6.82 -7.51 10.47
N ARG A 141 6.73 -7.08 9.22
CA ARG A 141 5.65 -7.40 8.31
C ARG A 141 6.22 -8.08 7.08
N GLU A 142 5.64 -9.23 6.77
CA GLU A 142 5.88 -9.94 5.53
C GLU A 142 5.40 -9.12 4.33
N VAL A 143 6.17 -9.17 3.26
CA VAL A 143 5.96 -8.45 2.03
C VAL A 143 5.57 -9.42 0.94
N ASN A 144 4.52 -9.08 0.22
CA ASN A 144 4.08 -9.85 -0.94
C ASN A 144 4.47 -9.12 -2.22
N GLU A 145 4.70 -9.87 -3.30
CA GLU A 145 4.99 -9.33 -4.63
C GLU A 145 3.91 -8.33 -5.06
N ASP A 146 2.65 -8.66 -4.82
CA ASP A 146 1.49 -7.82 -5.18
C ASP A 146 1.57 -6.42 -4.59
N ILE A 147 1.98 -6.32 -3.32
CA ILE A 147 2.10 -5.05 -2.61
C ILE A 147 3.23 -4.22 -3.23
N LEU A 148 4.34 -4.86 -3.58
CA LEU A 148 5.50 -4.19 -4.17
C LEU A 148 5.20 -3.67 -5.58
N VAL A 149 4.59 -4.51 -6.43
CA VAL A 149 4.19 -4.12 -7.79
C VAL A 149 3.24 -2.93 -7.75
N MET A 150 2.16 -3.02 -6.97
CA MET A 150 1.19 -1.94 -6.85
C MET A 150 1.81 -0.67 -6.27
N ARG A 151 2.65 -0.80 -5.23
CA ARG A 151 3.35 0.35 -4.64
C ARG A 151 4.24 1.06 -5.65
N ARG A 152 5.00 0.32 -6.46
CA ARG A 152 5.88 0.88 -7.51
C ARG A 152 5.07 1.70 -8.52
N LEU A 153 3.98 1.13 -9.04
CA LEU A 153 3.11 1.80 -10.01
C LEU A 153 2.46 3.08 -9.44
N ILE A 154 1.91 2.99 -8.23
CA ILE A 154 1.32 4.14 -7.53
C ILE A 154 2.38 5.23 -7.26
N CYS A 155 3.61 4.84 -6.90
CA CYS A 155 4.70 5.79 -6.73
C CYS A 155 5.06 6.49 -8.04
N ALA A 156 5.09 5.79 -9.17
CA ALA A 156 5.31 6.37 -10.49
C ALA A 156 4.19 7.37 -10.84
N TYR A 157 2.93 6.98 -10.66
CA TYR A 157 1.78 7.87 -10.90
C TYR A 157 1.82 9.13 -10.03
N ARG A 158 2.15 8.99 -8.73
CA ARG A 158 2.30 10.14 -7.82
C ARG A 158 3.43 11.08 -8.26
N SER A 159 4.53 10.55 -8.80
CA SER A 159 5.60 11.37 -9.37
C SER A 159 5.09 12.22 -10.53
N LEU A 160 4.29 11.64 -11.43
CA LEU A 160 3.65 12.38 -12.53
C LEU A 160 2.68 13.44 -12.01
N LEU A 161 1.85 13.10 -11.03
CA LEU A 161 0.91 14.02 -10.40
C LEU A 161 1.62 15.23 -9.77
N ASN A 162 2.72 15.01 -9.06
CA ASN A 162 3.53 16.07 -8.46
C ASN A 162 4.16 16.98 -9.54
N SER A 163 4.68 16.39 -10.62
CA SER A 163 5.22 17.15 -11.75
C SER A 163 4.14 18.00 -12.42
N ARG A 164 2.96 17.43 -12.69
CA ARG A 164 1.81 18.16 -13.24
C ARG A 164 1.43 19.34 -12.34
N GLN A 165 1.30 19.11 -11.03
CA GLN A 165 0.96 20.17 -10.07
C GLN A 165 2.05 21.26 -10.03
N SER A 166 3.33 20.88 -10.11
CA SER A 166 4.44 21.82 -10.15
C SER A 166 4.39 22.71 -11.40
N LEU A 167 4.13 22.13 -12.58
CA LEU A 167 3.98 22.89 -13.82
C LEU A 167 2.75 23.79 -13.81
N MET A 168 1.60 23.31 -13.31
CA MET A 168 0.39 24.11 -13.13
C MET A 168 0.64 25.33 -12.23
N ASN A 169 1.40 25.16 -11.14
CA ASN A 169 1.76 26.27 -10.26
C ASN A 169 2.67 27.30 -10.96
N ARG A 170 3.62 26.84 -11.79
CA ARG A 170 4.47 27.73 -12.59
C ARG A 170 3.67 28.47 -13.66
N MET A 171 2.77 27.78 -14.37
CA MET A 171 1.92 28.35 -15.41
C MET A 171 1.08 29.53 -14.87
N ARG A 172 0.60 29.46 -13.63
CA ARG A 172 -0.12 30.57 -12.97
C ARG A 172 0.75 31.82 -12.76
N ALA A 173 2.06 31.68 -12.68
CA ALA A 173 3.00 32.77 -12.44
C ALA A 173 3.62 33.37 -13.72
N LEU A 174 3.45 32.72 -14.87
CA LEU A 174 4.07 33.13 -16.14
C LEU A 174 3.16 34.02 -17.01
N SER A 175 3.78 34.69 -17.97
CA SER A 175 3.10 35.47 -19.02
C SER A 175 2.36 34.57 -20.03
N GLU A 176 1.42 35.12 -20.80
CA GLU A 176 0.57 34.31 -21.69
C GLU A 176 1.37 33.53 -22.76
N VAL A 177 2.42 34.13 -23.31
CA VAL A 177 3.30 33.47 -24.30
C VAL A 177 4.05 32.29 -23.69
N GLU A 178 4.56 32.44 -22.47
CA GLU A 178 5.27 31.37 -21.76
C GLU A 178 4.32 30.26 -21.28
N ARG A 179 3.03 30.57 -21.05
CA ARG A 179 2.02 29.57 -20.68
C ARG A 179 1.78 28.57 -21.79
N GLU A 180 1.79 28.99 -23.05
CA GLU A 180 1.60 28.08 -24.19
C GLU A 180 2.63 26.95 -24.19
N VAL A 181 3.90 27.26 -23.91
CA VAL A 181 4.98 26.26 -23.82
C VAL A 181 4.71 25.23 -22.70
N LEU A 182 4.15 25.67 -21.57
CA LEU A 182 3.81 24.76 -20.47
C LEU A 182 2.54 23.94 -20.71
N LYS A 183 1.58 24.43 -21.51
CA LYS A 183 0.34 23.69 -21.83
C LYS A 183 0.66 22.37 -22.51
N ASP A 184 1.57 22.37 -23.48
CA ASP A 184 1.99 21.15 -24.19
C ASP A 184 2.66 20.14 -23.25
N ALA A 185 3.54 20.62 -22.36
CA ALA A 185 4.18 19.77 -21.36
C ALA A 185 3.18 19.17 -20.36
N ILE A 186 2.17 19.95 -19.93
CA ILE A 186 1.10 19.47 -19.04
C ILE A 186 0.25 18.43 -19.75
N LYS A 187 -0.13 18.66 -21.01
CA LYS A 187 -0.90 17.70 -21.82
C LYS A 187 -0.15 16.37 -21.99
N ALA A 188 1.14 16.42 -22.32
CA ALA A 188 1.96 15.22 -22.43
C ALA A 188 2.10 14.46 -21.10
N LEU A 189 2.11 15.16 -19.95
CA LEU A 189 2.07 14.52 -18.63
C LEU A 189 0.71 13.88 -18.34
N GLU A 190 -0.38 14.54 -18.72
CA GLU A 190 -1.74 14.03 -18.54
C GLU A 190 -1.97 12.73 -19.32
N GLU A 191 -1.48 12.66 -20.57
CA GLU A 191 -1.51 11.43 -21.37
C GLU A 191 -0.74 10.29 -20.68
N LYS A 192 0.47 10.55 -20.18
CA LYS A 192 1.26 9.57 -19.41
C LYS A 192 0.56 9.15 -18.11
N MET A 193 -0.15 10.07 -17.46
CA MET A 193 -0.94 9.76 -16.26
C MET A 193 -2.09 8.82 -16.60
N THR A 194 -2.79 9.04 -17.71
CA THR A 194 -3.86 8.15 -18.20
C THR A 194 -3.32 6.73 -18.43
N THR A 195 -2.24 6.59 -19.20
CA THR A 195 -1.60 5.28 -19.43
C THR A 195 -1.18 4.60 -18.12
N MET A 196 -0.59 5.35 -17.19
CA MET A 196 -0.19 4.79 -15.90
C MET A 196 -1.40 4.38 -15.04
N ALA A 197 -2.49 5.13 -15.09
CA ALA A 197 -3.72 4.79 -14.39
C ALA A 197 -4.36 3.50 -14.95
N GLU A 198 -4.35 3.29 -16.27
CA GLU A 198 -4.79 2.03 -16.91
C GLU A 198 -3.98 0.84 -16.40
N ILE A 199 -2.66 0.97 -16.35
CA ILE A 199 -1.78 -0.08 -15.83
C ILE A 199 -2.08 -0.36 -14.36
N ILE A 200 -2.24 0.69 -13.52
CA ILE A 200 -2.60 0.53 -12.11
C ILE A 200 -3.93 -0.20 -11.96
N VAL A 201 -4.94 0.18 -12.73
CA VAL A 201 -6.27 -0.40 -12.65
C VAL A 201 -6.28 -1.86 -13.10
N SER A 202 -5.55 -2.19 -14.17
CA SER A 202 -5.38 -3.56 -14.66
C SER A 202 -4.66 -4.44 -13.64
N GLU A 203 -3.61 -3.94 -12.99
CA GLU A 203 -2.89 -4.69 -11.96
C GLU A 203 -3.68 -4.76 -10.63
N ALA A 204 -4.44 -3.73 -10.28
CA ALA A 204 -5.28 -3.71 -9.09
C ALA A 204 -6.37 -4.78 -9.16
N ASP A 205 -6.99 -4.97 -10.33
CA ASP A 205 -7.97 -6.02 -10.61
C ASP A 205 -7.41 -7.41 -10.25
N LYS A 206 -6.19 -7.70 -10.72
CA LYS A 206 -5.54 -9.00 -10.51
C LYS A 206 -5.07 -9.21 -9.06
N ARG A 207 -4.58 -8.15 -8.42
CA ARG A 207 -3.73 -8.26 -7.21
C ARG A 207 -4.38 -7.79 -5.92
N ILE A 208 -5.40 -6.93 -5.99
CA ILE A 208 -6.04 -6.37 -4.80
C ILE A 208 -7.37 -7.10 -4.54
N PRO A 209 -7.46 -7.90 -3.46
CA PRO A 209 -8.70 -8.58 -3.12
C PRO A 209 -9.85 -7.59 -2.92
N ALA A 210 -11.02 -7.97 -3.42
CA ALA A 210 -12.26 -7.19 -3.38
C ALA A 210 -12.25 -5.87 -4.19
N TYR A 211 -11.23 -5.61 -5.02
CA TYR A 211 -11.13 -4.36 -5.77
C TYR A 211 -12.31 -4.15 -6.73
N ASN A 212 -12.58 -5.12 -7.61
CA ASN A 212 -13.68 -5.03 -8.59
C ASN A 212 -15.07 -4.95 -7.94
N GLU A 213 -15.28 -5.64 -6.83
CA GLU A 213 -16.52 -5.55 -6.08
C GLU A 213 -16.72 -4.15 -5.51
N VAL A 214 -15.66 -3.51 -5.01
CA VAL A 214 -15.73 -2.12 -4.54
C VAL A 214 -15.96 -1.17 -5.71
N VAL A 215 -15.28 -1.35 -6.84
CA VAL A 215 -15.48 -0.55 -8.08
C VAL A 215 -16.96 -0.59 -8.50
N ARG A 216 -17.54 -1.79 -8.63
CA ARG A 216 -18.96 -2.00 -8.93
C ARG A 216 -19.88 -1.35 -7.90
N ALA A 217 -19.62 -1.60 -6.63
CA ALA A 217 -20.47 -1.10 -5.55
C ALA A 217 -20.42 0.42 -5.41
N LEU A 218 -19.34 1.07 -5.84
CA LEU A 218 -19.22 2.52 -5.90
C LEU A 218 -19.77 3.12 -7.19
N GLY A 219 -20.08 2.31 -8.21
CA GLY A 219 -20.57 2.78 -9.51
C GLY A 219 -19.52 3.54 -10.31
N ILE A 220 -18.24 3.21 -10.11
CA ILE A 220 -17.10 3.85 -10.81
C ILE A 220 -16.53 2.94 -11.90
N GLU A 221 -17.41 2.20 -12.58
CA GLU A 221 -17.07 1.36 -13.72
C GLU A 221 -16.94 2.16 -15.01
N GLY A 222 -16.14 1.66 -15.96
CA GLY A 222 -15.93 2.30 -17.27
C GLY A 222 -14.74 3.26 -17.32
N GLU A 223 -14.50 3.78 -18.52
CA GLU A 223 -13.32 4.60 -18.85
C GLU A 223 -13.35 5.98 -18.21
N ASN A 224 -14.54 6.58 -18.11
CA ASN A 224 -14.74 7.91 -17.50
C ASN A 224 -14.33 7.98 -16.02
N HIS A 225 -14.20 6.82 -15.36
CA HIS A 225 -13.87 6.72 -13.94
C HIS A 225 -12.44 6.22 -13.69
N LEU A 226 -11.57 6.24 -14.70
CA LEU A 226 -10.19 5.74 -14.59
C LEU A 226 -9.42 6.36 -13.41
N SER A 227 -9.48 7.69 -13.26
CA SER A 227 -8.84 8.40 -12.13
C SER A 227 -9.41 7.98 -10.76
N ALA A 228 -10.73 7.71 -10.69
CA ALA A 228 -11.36 7.23 -9.47
C ALA A 228 -10.89 5.80 -9.13
N ARG A 229 -10.81 4.93 -10.14
CA ARG A 229 -10.36 3.54 -10.00
C ARG A 229 -8.88 3.46 -9.58
N GLU A 230 -8.02 4.29 -10.15
CA GLU A 230 -6.62 4.42 -9.69
C GLU A 230 -6.55 4.90 -8.24
N ALA A 231 -7.30 5.95 -7.89
CA ALA A 231 -7.31 6.48 -6.53
C ALA A 231 -7.82 5.44 -5.51
N LEU A 232 -8.81 4.63 -5.89
CA LEU A 232 -9.28 3.51 -5.09
C LEU A 232 -8.19 2.45 -4.90
N ALA A 233 -7.43 2.11 -5.94
CA ALA A 233 -6.33 1.14 -5.84
C ALA A 233 -5.27 1.61 -4.82
N ASP A 234 -4.91 2.90 -4.84
CA ASP A 234 -3.99 3.49 -3.86
C ASP A 234 -4.56 3.42 -2.43
N VAL A 235 -5.82 3.80 -2.21
CA VAL A 235 -6.47 3.69 -0.90
C VAL A 235 -6.49 2.24 -0.40
N MET A 236 -6.85 1.29 -1.26
CA MET A 236 -6.94 -0.13 -0.90
C MET A 236 -5.57 -0.75 -0.60
N LEU A 237 -4.51 -0.33 -1.28
CA LEU A 237 -3.13 -0.74 -0.99
C LEU A 237 -2.75 -0.39 0.46
N HIS A 238 -3.05 0.83 0.93
CA HIS A 238 -2.79 1.20 2.32
C HIS A 238 -3.75 0.51 3.29
N MET A 239 -4.95 0.16 2.86
CA MET A 239 -5.93 -0.54 3.69
C MET A 239 -5.46 -1.95 4.08
N GLN A 240 -4.73 -2.65 3.21
CA GLN A 240 -4.10 -3.93 3.52
C GLN A 240 -3.13 -3.84 4.72
N ARG A 241 -2.59 -2.64 4.99
CA ARG A 241 -1.69 -2.40 6.13
C ARG A 241 -2.41 -2.33 7.47
N SER A 242 -3.74 -2.21 7.50
CA SER A 242 -4.49 -1.90 8.72
C SER A 242 -5.41 -3.05 9.12
N THR A 243 -5.34 -3.47 10.37
CA THR A 243 -6.25 -4.51 10.91
C THR A 243 -7.57 -3.94 11.38
N SER A 244 -7.65 -2.63 11.66
CA SER A 244 -8.87 -1.98 12.16
C SER A 244 -9.19 -0.68 11.42
N TYR A 245 -10.49 -0.43 11.25
CA TYR A 245 -11.01 0.81 10.66
C TYR A 245 -10.51 2.06 11.41
N ARG A 246 -10.50 2.00 12.75
CA ARG A 246 -10.05 3.11 13.60
C ARG A 246 -8.58 3.48 13.33
N GLN A 247 -7.70 2.49 13.19
CA GLN A 247 -6.30 2.74 12.88
C GLN A 247 -6.14 3.28 11.46
N PHE A 248 -6.88 2.75 10.49
CA PHE A 248 -6.80 3.23 9.10
C PHE A 248 -7.30 4.67 8.97
N ARG A 249 -8.41 5.00 9.64
CA ARG A 249 -8.92 6.38 9.73
C ARG A 249 -7.89 7.33 10.35
N LYS A 250 -7.18 6.90 11.41
CA LYS A 250 -6.08 7.66 12.01
C LYS A 250 -4.91 7.84 11.04
N PHE A 251 -4.53 6.79 10.32
CA PHE A 251 -3.48 6.81 9.30
C PHE A 251 -3.78 7.81 8.17
N LEU A 252 -5.05 8.02 7.84
CA LEU A 252 -5.50 8.99 6.84
C LEU A 252 -5.70 10.40 7.41
N GLY A 253 -5.53 10.62 8.72
CA GLY A 253 -5.69 11.96 9.31
C GLY A 253 -7.14 12.43 9.43
N LEU A 254 -8.13 11.53 9.28
CA LEU A 254 -9.56 11.82 9.38
C LEU A 254 -10.07 12.07 10.82
N PHE A 255 -9.17 12.05 11.81
CA PHE A 255 -9.52 12.31 13.20
C PHE A 255 -8.85 13.61 13.67
N PRO A 256 -9.59 14.51 14.33
CA PRO A 256 -8.98 15.67 14.97
C PRO A 256 -8.02 15.15 16.05
N GLY A 257 -6.71 15.24 15.79
CA GLY A 257 -5.73 14.95 16.84
C GLY A 257 -5.87 15.98 17.97
N ARG A 258 -5.67 15.53 19.20
CA ARG A 258 -5.57 16.42 20.37
C ARG A 258 -4.47 17.45 20.12
N ARG A 259 -4.69 18.71 20.53
CA ARG A 259 -3.68 19.78 20.43
C ARG A 259 -2.38 19.30 21.08
N GLY A 260 -1.24 19.59 20.45
CA GLY A 260 0.10 19.28 20.99
C GLY A 260 0.67 17.90 20.68
N VAL A 261 -0.07 16.99 20.03
CA VAL A 261 0.47 15.67 19.64
C VAL A 261 0.85 15.68 18.16
N ASN A 262 2.11 15.34 17.85
CA ASN A 262 2.57 15.14 16.48
C ASN A 262 1.68 14.12 15.75
N LYS A 263 0.91 14.60 14.76
CA LYS A 263 -0.01 13.76 13.99
C LYS A 263 0.78 12.99 12.95
N PHE A 264 1.01 11.70 13.18
CA PHE A 264 1.46 10.80 12.14
C PHE A 264 0.26 10.38 11.28
N TYR A 265 0.14 10.98 10.10
CA TYR A 265 -0.77 10.52 9.05
C TYR A 265 -0.03 10.52 7.71
N ASN A 266 -0.51 9.71 6.77
CA ASN A 266 0.08 9.61 5.45
C ASN A 266 -0.65 10.57 4.50
N THR A 267 0.00 11.69 4.19
CA THR A 267 -0.53 12.72 3.29
C THR A 267 -0.90 12.16 1.93
N SER A 268 -0.08 11.25 1.37
CA SER A 268 -0.34 10.69 0.04
C SER A 268 -1.60 9.80 0.01
N ALA A 269 -1.79 8.95 1.02
CA ALA A 269 -2.99 8.13 1.15
C ALA A 269 -4.25 8.99 1.38
N ARG A 270 -4.10 10.08 2.15
CA ARG A 270 -5.16 11.08 2.34
C ARG A 270 -5.52 11.78 1.04
N MET A 271 -4.54 12.19 0.24
CA MET A 271 -4.77 12.78 -1.09
C MET A 271 -5.48 11.79 -2.03
N ALA A 272 -5.11 10.51 -2.02
CA ALA A 272 -5.81 9.50 -2.80
C ALA A 272 -7.30 9.38 -2.40
N LEU A 273 -7.60 9.38 -1.10
CA LEU A 273 -8.98 9.38 -0.62
C LEU A 273 -9.74 10.65 -1.05
N ALA A 274 -9.13 11.82 -0.97
CA ALA A 274 -9.75 13.07 -1.40
C ALA A 274 -10.03 13.07 -2.92
N ARG A 275 -9.09 12.58 -3.75
CA ARG A 275 -9.27 12.42 -5.20
C ARG A 275 -10.43 11.46 -5.51
N LEU A 276 -10.46 10.31 -4.84
CA LEU A 276 -11.55 9.34 -4.97
C LEU A 276 -12.90 9.95 -4.55
N THR A 277 -12.93 10.70 -3.44
CA THR A 277 -14.16 11.32 -2.94
C THR A 277 -14.69 12.38 -3.90
N SER A 278 -13.78 13.19 -4.47
CA SER A 278 -14.11 14.18 -5.49
C SER A 278 -14.75 13.54 -6.73
N ALA A 279 -14.25 12.37 -7.13
CA ALA A 279 -14.75 11.66 -8.31
C ALA A 279 -16.08 10.93 -8.09
N VAL A 280 -16.39 10.54 -6.84
CA VAL A 280 -17.63 9.81 -6.50
C VAL A 280 -18.78 10.75 -6.11
N HIS A 281 -18.48 11.88 -5.47
CA HIS A 281 -19.50 12.81 -4.98
C HIS A 281 -19.50 14.10 -5.81
N CYS A 282 -18.57 15.00 -5.53
CA CYS A 282 -18.45 16.33 -6.14
C CYS A 282 -17.07 16.91 -5.76
N PRO A 283 -16.47 17.80 -6.59
CA PRO A 283 -15.20 18.46 -6.25
C PRO A 283 -15.19 19.15 -4.87
N GLU A 284 -16.31 19.76 -4.46
CA GLU A 284 -16.45 20.50 -3.20
C GLU A 284 -16.87 19.61 -2.01
N HIS A 285 -16.24 18.44 -1.88
CA HIS A 285 -16.55 17.51 -0.81
C HIS A 285 -15.98 17.97 0.54
N ARG A 286 -16.67 17.61 1.63
CA ARG A 286 -16.24 17.86 3.01
C ARG A 286 -15.48 16.66 3.56
N ALA A 287 -14.71 16.86 4.63
CA ALA A 287 -14.02 15.77 5.33
C ALA A 287 -14.98 14.65 5.81
N ARG A 288 -16.24 14.99 6.08
CA ARG A 288 -17.30 14.03 6.43
C ARG A 288 -17.63 13.09 5.27
N ASP A 289 -17.55 13.56 4.04
CA ASP A 289 -17.83 12.76 2.84
C ASP A 289 -16.70 11.76 2.59
N GLU A 290 -15.45 12.19 2.81
CA GLU A 290 -14.29 11.29 2.77
C GLU A 290 -14.39 10.19 3.83
N GLU A 291 -14.84 10.51 5.05
CA GLU A 291 -15.05 9.49 6.09
C GLU A 291 -16.18 8.52 5.72
N GLN A 292 -17.29 9.02 5.18
CA GLN A 292 -18.41 8.17 4.76
C GLN A 292 -17.99 7.21 3.64
N LEU A 293 -17.27 7.72 2.63
CA LEU A 293 -16.77 6.91 1.53
C LEU A 293 -15.77 5.86 2.03
N LEU A 294 -14.83 6.26 2.89
CA LEU A 294 -13.88 5.33 3.50
C LEU A 294 -14.58 4.21 4.28
N ARG A 295 -15.61 4.57 5.07
CA ARG A 295 -16.40 3.59 5.84
C ARG A 295 -17.08 2.60 4.91
N ARG A 296 -17.66 3.08 3.81
CA ARG A 296 -18.29 2.24 2.77
C ARG A 296 -17.29 1.26 2.16
N ILE A 297 -16.13 1.75 1.70
CA ILE A 297 -15.06 0.90 1.14
C ILE A 297 -14.62 -0.17 2.15
N TRP A 298 -14.40 0.23 3.41
CA TRP A 298 -13.99 -0.69 4.47
C TRP A 298 -15.01 -1.81 4.70
N HIS A 299 -16.30 -1.48 4.76
CA HIS A 299 -17.36 -2.48 4.92
C HIS A 299 -17.43 -3.43 3.74
N LEU A 300 -17.40 -2.92 2.50
CA LEU A 300 -17.43 -3.74 1.29
C LEU A 300 -16.28 -4.75 1.28
N LYS A 301 -15.07 -4.29 1.60
CA LYS A 301 -13.90 -5.17 1.73
C LYS A 301 -14.11 -6.26 2.79
N LYS A 302 -14.57 -5.86 3.99
CA LYS A 302 -14.73 -6.79 5.14
C LYS A 302 -15.83 -7.82 4.94
N THR A 303 -16.94 -7.45 4.30
CA THR A 303 -18.00 -8.40 3.96
C THR A 303 -17.46 -9.49 3.05
N ARG A 304 -16.59 -9.14 2.08
CA ARG A 304 -15.99 -10.12 1.18
C ARG A 304 -15.01 -11.06 1.88
N GLU A 305 -14.17 -10.55 2.77
CA GLU A 305 -13.26 -11.38 3.57
C GLU A 305 -14.02 -12.43 4.40
N LYS A 306 -15.22 -12.11 4.91
CA LYS A 306 -16.07 -13.07 5.64
C LYS A 306 -16.67 -14.13 4.71
N VAL A 307 -17.16 -13.73 3.55
CA VAL A 307 -17.78 -14.63 2.56
C VAL A 307 -16.74 -15.52 1.87
N GLY A 308 -15.48 -15.10 1.76
CA GLY A 308 -14.39 -15.94 1.26
C GLY A 308 -13.92 -17.00 2.26
N GLY A 309 -14.15 -16.78 3.57
CA GLY A 309 -13.78 -17.72 4.64
C GLY A 309 -14.90 -18.69 5.04
N ALA A 310 -16.15 -18.41 4.67
CA ALA A 310 -17.31 -19.26 4.91
C ALA A 310 -18.06 -19.43 3.60
N GLY A 311 -18.10 -20.65 3.06
CA GLY A 311 -18.78 -20.99 1.81
C GLY A 311 -20.17 -20.33 1.71
N LEU A 312 -20.44 -19.71 0.57
CA LEU A 312 -21.62 -18.88 0.30
C LEU A 312 -22.95 -19.60 0.62
N ASN A 313 -23.65 -19.13 1.66
CA ASN A 313 -25.11 -19.21 1.72
C ASN A 313 -25.68 -17.89 1.16
N SER A 314 -26.21 -17.95 -0.06
CA SER A 314 -26.55 -16.85 -0.96
C SER A 314 -27.83 -16.05 -0.61
N ARG A 315 -28.16 -15.86 0.68
CA ARG A 315 -29.44 -15.24 1.09
C ARG A 315 -29.38 -13.91 1.83
N GLU A 316 -28.21 -13.35 2.13
CA GLU A 316 -28.15 -12.04 2.79
C GLU A 316 -28.05 -10.88 1.77
N LYS A 317 -29.16 -10.14 1.62
CA LYS A 317 -29.19 -8.87 0.89
C LYS A 317 -28.38 -7.80 1.66
N PRO A 318 -27.54 -6.98 1.01
CA PRO A 318 -26.81 -5.93 1.69
C PRO A 318 -27.76 -4.86 2.26
N LEU A 319 -27.75 -4.73 3.59
CA LEU A 319 -28.53 -3.77 4.37
C LEU A 319 -27.91 -2.36 4.29
N TRP A 320 -27.90 -1.72 3.12
CA TRP A 320 -27.55 -0.30 3.00
C TRP A 320 -28.45 0.40 1.97
N LYS A 321 -29.43 1.17 2.46
CA LYS A 321 -30.17 2.16 1.66
C LYS A 321 -29.38 3.47 1.64
N GLY A 322 -28.30 3.51 0.86
CA GLY A 322 -27.63 4.77 0.53
C GLY A 322 -28.55 5.62 -0.35
N ARG A 323 -28.47 6.96 -0.24
CA ARG A 323 -29.10 7.84 -1.22
C ARG A 323 -28.61 7.45 -2.63
N PRO A 324 -29.48 7.40 -3.64
CA PRO A 324 -29.06 7.27 -5.03
C PRO A 324 -27.98 8.32 -5.29
N ILE A 325 -26.83 7.89 -5.81
CA ILE A 325 -25.86 8.82 -6.38
C ILE A 325 -26.60 9.39 -7.59
N ASP A 326 -26.98 10.66 -7.54
CA ASP A 326 -27.65 11.32 -8.65
C ASP A 326 -26.79 11.12 -9.91
N LYS A 327 -27.41 10.58 -10.96
CA LYS A 327 -26.76 10.19 -12.23
C LYS A 327 -26.26 11.37 -13.06
N GLN A 328 -26.04 12.53 -12.44
CA GLN A 328 -25.61 13.77 -13.10
C GLN A 328 -24.48 14.42 -12.29
N CYS A 329 -23.32 13.77 -12.27
CA CYS A 329 -22.07 14.52 -12.33
C CYS A 329 -21.44 14.16 -13.67
N GLY A 330 -21.84 14.92 -14.70
CA GLY A 330 -21.10 14.92 -15.96
C GLY A 330 -19.65 15.23 -15.67
N ILE A 331 -18.78 14.28 -16.05
CA ILE A 331 -17.33 14.39 -16.23
C ILE A 331 -16.75 15.72 -15.73
N CYS A 332 -16.44 15.80 -14.43
CA CYS A 332 -15.59 16.88 -13.92
C CYS A 332 -14.13 16.47 -14.09
N TRP A 333 -13.67 16.34 -15.33
CA TRP A 333 -12.35 16.87 -15.62
C TRP A 333 -12.50 18.37 -15.45
N ILE A 334 -11.77 18.99 -14.52
CA ILE A 334 -11.69 20.46 -14.49
C ILE A 334 -10.94 20.85 -15.77
N PRO A 335 -11.58 21.41 -16.80
CA PRO A 335 -10.84 22.12 -17.82
C PRO A 335 -10.28 23.36 -17.11
N ALA A 336 -9.06 23.78 -17.45
CA ALA A 336 -8.63 25.12 -17.05
C ALA A 336 -9.71 26.13 -17.51
N PRO A 337 -10.08 27.12 -16.68
CA PRO A 337 -11.10 28.08 -17.06
C PRO A 337 -10.69 28.74 -18.38
N SER A 338 -11.54 28.61 -19.41
CA SER A 338 -11.37 29.30 -20.68
C SER A 338 -11.52 30.80 -20.44
N LEU A 339 -10.39 31.51 -20.38
CA LEU A 339 -10.35 32.97 -20.33
C LEU A 339 -10.57 33.53 -21.73
N SER A 340 -11.81 33.50 -22.20
CA SER A 340 -12.28 34.29 -23.33
C SER A 340 -13.37 35.24 -22.84
N GLY A 341 -12.94 36.35 -22.22
CA GLY A 341 -13.80 37.48 -21.84
C GLY A 341 -13.20 38.75 -22.39
N GLY A 342 -13.67 39.14 -23.58
CA GLY A 342 -13.25 40.36 -24.28
C GLY A 342 -13.64 41.62 -23.52
N LEU A 343 -12.70 42.57 -23.45
CA LEU A 343 -12.93 43.95 -23.05
C LEU A 343 -13.05 44.80 -24.31
N SER A 344 -14.26 44.91 -24.86
CA SER A 344 -14.64 46.04 -25.70
C SER A 344 -15.11 47.17 -24.79
N ARG A 345 -14.24 48.17 -24.55
CA ARG A 345 -14.66 49.45 -23.98
C ARG A 345 -15.04 50.38 -25.13
N GLY A 346 -16.33 50.68 -25.20
CA GLY A 346 -16.87 51.75 -26.04
C GLY A 346 -16.45 53.11 -25.52
N SER A 347 -16.07 53.98 -26.45
CA SER A 347 -15.88 55.41 -26.28
C SER A 347 -17.24 56.11 -26.19
N SER A 348 -17.40 56.99 -25.20
CA SER A 348 -18.27 58.17 -25.24
C SER A 348 -17.75 59.17 -24.22
#